data_AF-A0A0W0GBN7-F1
#
_entry.id   AF-A0A0W0GBN7-F1
#
_cell.length_a   1.000
_cell.length_b   1.000
_cell.length_c   1.000
_cell.angle_alpha   90.00
_cell.angle_beta   90.00
_cell.angle_gamma   90.00
#
_symmetry.space_group_name_H-M   'P 1'
#
loop_
_entity.id
_entity.type
_entity.pdbx_description
1 polymer ?
#
loop_
_entity_poly.entity_id
_entity_poly.type
_entity_poly.pdbx_seq_one_letter_code
_entity_poly.pdbx_strand_id
1 'polypeptide(L)'
;MYIYGGKLNWGQFAVNENVIFVVPVGFALNDPVCAYWKWTVNGQGKPKTNICLSGVIDSVNNAGGKYQVNIPFGFYSFNAIVARDFDTLTVTMRNPSGGHSEPMPLARQYGNFGEVPSTSVYTGKLNWLNYAQNEMIVLVIPVDVSNGAHVGLYYQWTVDGAGVKKKNHYINTTFREVTTLPNGDVKGTFDDGFYTFEVTMHNNQQATIHMSDPKRNTATINLTQADFRALGTDHGTPLVQDMLTKHLGFAQSDVEVYFLDLSKQGASGQDPPAVAAFKTKFTALLTGASAGDARL
;
A
#
# COMPACT_ATOMS: atom_id res chain seq x y z
N MET A 1 1.57 -10.66 1.34
CA MET A 1 2.03 -9.26 1.41
C MET A 1 3.55 -9.14 1.38
N TYR A 2 4.06 -8.13 0.65
CA TYR A 2 5.45 -7.67 0.72
C TYR A 2 5.57 -6.16 0.75
N ILE A 3 6.64 -5.68 1.38
CA ILE A 3 7.06 -4.28 1.33
C ILE A 3 8.52 -4.25 0.85
N TYR A 4 8.79 -3.45 -0.18
CA TYR A 4 10.14 -3.24 -0.71
C TYR A 4 10.52 -1.77 -0.63
N GLY A 5 11.76 -1.50 -0.26
CA GLY A 5 12.29 -0.15 -0.18
C GLY A 5 13.65 -0.04 -0.85
N GLY A 6 13.90 1.11 -1.48
CA GLY A 6 15.20 1.39 -2.08
C GLY A 6 15.31 2.82 -2.58
N LYS A 7 16.03 2.98 -3.70
CA LYS A 7 16.35 4.28 -4.29
C LYS A 7 15.83 4.40 -5.71
N LEU A 8 15.25 5.56 -6.00
CA LEU A 8 14.75 5.97 -7.30
C LEU A 8 15.69 7.01 -7.92
N ASN A 9 16.07 6.76 -9.17
CA ASN A 9 16.78 7.70 -10.03
C ASN A 9 16.02 7.82 -11.36
N TRP A 10 15.66 9.05 -11.72
CA TRP A 10 14.97 9.38 -12.97
C TRP A 10 15.44 10.75 -13.47
N GLY A 11 16.57 10.73 -14.20
CA GLY A 11 17.24 11.94 -14.68
C GLY A 11 17.43 12.96 -13.55
N GLN A 12 17.08 14.22 -13.82
CA GLN A 12 17.11 15.29 -12.83
C GLN A 12 15.86 15.34 -11.92
N PHE A 13 14.78 14.64 -12.29
CA PHE A 13 13.50 14.75 -11.59
C PHE A 13 13.49 13.99 -10.27
N ALA A 14 14.15 12.82 -10.22
CA ALA A 14 14.45 12.09 -8.98
C ALA A 14 15.94 11.73 -8.95
N VAL A 15 16.65 12.21 -7.94
CA VAL A 15 18.07 11.91 -7.73
C VAL A 15 18.24 11.29 -6.35
N ASN A 16 18.47 9.99 -6.30
CA ASN A 16 18.65 9.21 -5.07
C ASN A 16 17.47 9.37 -4.07
N GLU A 17 16.24 9.40 -4.59
CA GLU A 17 15.04 9.56 -3.76
C GLU A 17 14.58 8.21 -3.20
N ASN A 18 14.01 8.21 -2.00
CA ASN A 18 13.38 7.03 -1.43
C ASN A 18 12.18 6.59 -2.29
N VAL A 19 12.06 5.29 -2.55
CA VAL A 19 10.86 4.68 -3.14
C VAL A 19 10.46 3.44 -2.35
N ILE A 20 9.17 3.33 -2.07
CA ILE A 20 8.56 2.20 -1.36
C ILE A 20 7.53 1.56 -2.27
N PHE A 21 7.61 0.25 -2.44
CA PHE A 21 6.59 -0.57 -3.07
C PHE A 21 5.88 -1.39 -2.01
N VAL A 22 4.55 -1.38 -2.04
CA VAL A 22 3.70 -2.22 -1.20
C VAL A 22 2.90 -3.14 -2.10
N VAL A 23 3.04 -4.43 -1.87
CA VAL A 23 2.42 -5.51 -2.62
C VAL A 23 1.52 -6.27 -1.65
N PRO A 24 0.22 -5.91 -1.52
CA PRO A 24 -0.64 -6.41 -0.45
C PRO A 24 -0.85 -7.92 -0.50
N VAL A 25 -0.95 -8.51 -1.69
CA VAL A 25 -1.27 -9.93 -1.88
C VAL A 25 -0.03 -10.71 -2.29
N GLY A 26 0.36 -10.54 -3.55
CA GLY A 26 1.48 -11.22 -4.17
C GLY A 26 1.77 -10.59 -5.52
N PHE A 27 2.37 -11.36 -6.42
CA PHE A 27 2.78 -10.86 -7.72
C PHE A 27 2.02 -11.50 -8.90
N ALA A 28 0.83 -12.05 -8.65
CA ALA A 28 0.00 -12.63 -9.69
C ALA A 28 -0.62 -11.54 -10.58
N LEU A 29 -1.14 -11.96 -11.75
CA LEU A 29 -1.88 -11.07 -12.64
C LEU A 29 -3.07 -10.45 -11.89
N ASN A 30 -3.27 -9.15 -12.06
CA ASN A 30 -4.26 -8.31 -11.38
C ASN A 30 -4.04 -8.09 -9.88
N ASP A 31 -2.97 -8.60 -9.28
CA ASP A 31 -2.66 -8.27 -7.89
C ASP A 31 -2.39 -6.76 -7.76
N PRO A 32 -2.94 -6.10 -6.72
CA PRO A 32 -2.72 -4.68 -6.51
C PRO A 32 -1.28 -4.41 -6.12
N VAL A 33 -0.74 -3.28 -6.56
CA VAL A 33 0.54 -2.77 -6.13
C VAL A 33 0.43 -1.27 -5.91
N CYS A 34 1.05 -0.79 -4.85
CA CYS A 34 1.23 0.64 -4.62
C CYS A 34 2.71 1.02 -4.67
N ALA A 35 3.00 2.20 -5.19
CA ALA A 35 4.33 2.78 -5.17
C ALA A 35 4.29 4.21 -4.63
N TYR A 36 5.27 4.52 -3.79
CA TYR A 36 5.37 5.77 -3.04
C TYR A 36 6.78 6.33 -3.19
N TRP A 37 6.90 7.53 -3.74
CA TRP A 37 8.16 8.24 -3.80
C TRP A 37 7.92 9.74 -3.79
N LYS A 38 8.99 10.54 -3.75
CA LYS A 38 8.88 11.96 -4.07
C LYS A 38 9.82 12.32 -5.20
N TRP A 39 9.46 13.36 -5.93
CA TRP A 39 10.39 14.02 -6.85
C TRP A 39 11.41 14.86 -6.10
N THR A 40 12.66 14.86 -6.56
CA THR A 40 13.61 15.94 -6.23
C THR A 40 13.04 17.26 -6.74
N VAL A 41 12.60 17.27 -8.01
CA VAL A 41 11.85 18.34 -8.67
C VAL A 41 10.90 17.73 -9.68
N ASN A 42 9.64 18.16 -9.69
CA ASN A 42 8.65 17.63 -10.66
C ASN A 42 8.78 18.34 -12.03
N GLY A 43 8.00 17.89 -13.02
CA GLY A 43 7.98 18.48 -14.37
C GLY A 43 7.55 19.95 -14.44
N GLN A 44 6.97 20.50 -13.36
CA GLN A 44 6.60 21.91 -13.23
C GLN A 44 7.64 22.74 -12.46
N GLY A 45 8.79 22.15 -12.10
CA GLY A 45 9.82 22.82 -11.30
C GLY A 45 9.54 22.85 -9.79
N LYS A 46 8.48 22.17 -9.30
CA LYS A 46 8.14 22.13 -7.88
C LYS A 46 8.97 21.06 -7.15
N PRO A 47 9.78 21.43 -6.13
CA PRO A 47 10.61 20.47 -5.42
C PRO A 47 9.80 19.58 -4.49
N LYS A 48 10.35 18.38 -4.17
CA LYS A 48 9.87 17.49 -3.10
C LYS A 48 8.36 17.18 -3.19
N THR A 49 7.81 16.99 -4.39
CA THR A 49 6.40 16.62 -4.56
C THR A 49 6.24 15.12 -4.31
N ASN A 50 5.37 14.72 -3.38
CA ASN A 50 5.04 13.30 -3.15
C ASN A 50 4.26 12.74 -4.33
N ILE A 51 4.50 11.48 -4.62
CA ILE A 51 3.79 10.66 -5.58
C ILE A 51 3.33 9.40 -4.86
N CYS A 52 2.03 9.17 -4.91
CA CYS A 52 1.36 8.01 -4.34
C CYS A 52 0.52 7.43 -5.47
N LEU A 53 0.94 6.30 -6.02
CA LEU A 53 0.24 5.66 -7.13
C LEU A 53 -0.10 4.23 -6.76
N SER A 54 -1.27 3.81 -7.22
CA SER A 54 -1.76 2.44 -7.13
C SER A 54 -2.08 1.95 -8.54
N GLY A 55 -1.92 0.65 -8.74
CA GLY A 55 -2.13 -0.02 -10.00
C GLY A 55 -2.27 -1.51 -9.76
N VAL A 56 -2.43 -2.27 -10.83
CA VAL A 56 -2.50 -3.73 -10.80
C VAL A 56 -1.42 -4.31 -11.70
N ILE A 57 -0.96 -5.51 -11.41
CA ILE A 57 -0.05 -6.22 -12.31
C ILE A 57 -0.79 -6.56 -13.60
N ASP A 58 -0.35 -6.03 -14.75
CA ASP A 58 -1.04 -6.20 -16.03
C ASP A 58 -0.44 -7.31 -16.91
N SER A 59 0.74 -7.79 -16.54
CA SER A 59 1.41 -8.90 -17.22
C SER A 59 2.39 -9.59 -16.29
N VAL A 60 2.49 -10.91 -16.48
CA VAL A 60 3.41 -11.79 -15.77
C VAL A 60 4.16 -12.63 -16.80
N ASN A 61 5.49 -12.65 -16.71
CA ASN A 61 6.35 -13.49 -17.54
C ASN A 61 7.28 -14.30 -16.63
N ASN A 62 7.28 -15.62 -16.80
CA ASN A 62 8.13 -16.54 -16.04
C ASN A 62 9.03 -17.38 -16.98
N ALA A 63 9.72 -16.71 -17.90
CA ALA A 63 10.67 -17.35 -18.80
C ALA A 63 12.09 -17.37 -18.20
N GLY A 64 12.80 -18.50 -18.35
CA GLY A 64 14.20 -18.62 -17.95
C GLY A 64 14.46 -18.48 -16.45
N GLY A 65 13.45 -18.75 -15.60
CA GLY A 65 13.55 -18.67 -14.15
C GLY A 65 13.67 -17.25 -13.59
N LYS A 66 13.23 -16.24 -14.37
CA LYS A 66 13.04 -14.86 -13.94
C LYS A 66 11.54 -14.59 -13.86
N TYR A 67 11.05 -14.26 -12.68
CA TYR A 67 9.67 -13.86 -12.49
C TYR A 67 9.54 -12.35 -12.71
N GLN A 68 8.93 -11.97 -13.82
CA GLN A 68 8.80 -10.59 -14.27
C GLN A 68 7.34 -10.16 -14.26
N VAL A 69 7.10 -8.95 -13.77
CA VAL A 69 5.78 -8.34 -13.77
C VAL A 69 5.86 -6.91 -14.30
N ASN A 70 4.81 -6.44 -14.96
CA ASN A 70 4.67 -5.03 -15.30
C ASN A 70 3.54 -4.39 -14.48
N ILE A 71 3.81 -3.18 -14.00
CA ILE A 71 2.94 -2.43 -13.10
C ILE A 71 2.74 -1.03 -13.70
N PRO A 72 1.63 -0.77 -14.39
CA PRO A 72 1.28 0.56 -14.85
C PRO A 72 0.85 1.46 -13.69
N PHE A 73 1.37 2.69 -13.68
CA PHE A 73 1.04 3.77 -12.74
C PHE A 73 0.82 5.09 -13.49
N GLY A 74 -0.36 5.26 -14.07
CA GLY A 74 -0.71 6.45 -14.84
C GLY A 74 0.25 6.68 -16.01
N PHE A 75 0.99 7.79 -15.97
CA PHE A 75 1.97 8.12 -17.01
C PHE A 75 3.19 7.19 -17.01
N TYR A 76 3.53 6.58 -15.87
CA TYR A 76 4.70 5.70 -15.76
C TYR A 76 4.31 4.24 -15.73
N SER A 77 5.24 3.36 -16.06
CA SER A 77 5.13 1.93 -15.74
C SER A 77 6.43 1.44 -15.13
N PHE A 78 6.34 0.36 -14.36
CA PHE A 78 7.49 -0.31 -13.79
C PHE A 78 7.53 -1.75 -14.27
N ASN A 79 8.60 -2.12 -14.97
CA ASN A 79 8.94 -3.51 -15.16
C ASN A 79 9.72 -3.97 -13.93
N ALA A 80 9.21 -4.97 -13.22
CA ALA A 80 9.82 -5.50 -12.02
C ALA A 80 10.26 -6.95 -12.22
N ILE A 81 11.47 -7.26 -11.77
CA ILE A 81 12.01 -8.62 -11.66
C ILE A 81 11.98 -8.98 -10.17
N VAL A 82 11.23 -10.02 -9.83
CA VAL A 82 11.18 -10.58 -8.47
C VAL A 82 12.25 -11.65 -8.35
N ALA A 83 13.17 -11.49 -7.40
CA ALA A 83 14.15 -12.52 -7.08
C ALA A 83 13.46 -13.78 -6.53
N ARG A 84 14.07 -14.96 -6.71
CA ARG A 84 13.44 -16.25 -6.35
C ARG A 84 13.14 -16.40 -4.85
N ASP A 85 13.94 -15.76 -4.02
CA ASP A 85 13.80 -15.69 -2.56
C ASP A 85 12.81 -14.60 -2.11
N PHE A 86 12.28 -13.81 -3.05
CA PHE A 86 11.49 -12.61 -2.83
C PHE A 86 12.22 -11.55 -1.98
N ASP A 87 13.53 -11.63 -1.80
CA ASP A 87 14.30 -10.67 -0.98
C ASP A 87 14.59 -9.38 -1.74
N THR A 88 14.59 -9.45 -3.07
CA THR A 88 14.86 -8.31 -3.94
C THR A 88 13.80 -8.16 -5.01
N LEU A 89 13.28 -6.93 -5.15
CA LEU A 89 12.47 -6.48 -6.27
C LEU A 89 13.30 -5.50 -7.10
N THR A 90 13.75 -5.90 -8.28
CA THR A 90 14.48 -4.98 -9.17
C THR A 90 13.51 -4.33 -10.13
N VAL A 91 13.35 -3.01 -10.03
CA VAL A 91 12.38 -2.26 -10.83
C VAL A 91 13.07 -1.38 -11.87
N THR A 92 12.47 -1.28 -13.06
CA THR A 92 12.88 -0.35 -14.12
C THR A 92 11.69 0.54 -14.44
N MET A 93 11.80 1.83 -14.14
CA MET A 93 10.77 2.83 -14.44
C MET A 93 10.80 3.14 -15.93
N ARG A 94 9.62 3.32 -16.55
CA ARG A 94 9.45 3.66 -17.96
C ARG A 94 8.41 4.76 -18.14
N ASN A 95 8.51 5.47 -19.24
CA ASN A 95 7.49 6.42 -19.71
C ASN A 95 6.98 6.05 -21.11
N PRO A 96 5.88 6.66 -21.59
CA PRO A 96 5.27 6.31 -22.87
C PRO A 96 6.13 6.73 -24.08
N SER A 97 7.09 7.63 -23.87
CA SER A 97 8.04 8.10 -24.89
C SER A 97 9.25 7.16 -25.06
N GLY A 98 9.28 6.02 -24.38
CA GLY A 98 10.37 5.02 -24.46
C GLY A 98 11.56 5.29 -23.53
N GLY A 99 11.52 6.37 -22.74
CA GLY A 99 12.50 6.63 -21.70
C GLY A 99 12.43 5.58 -20.60
N HIS A 100 13.58 5.22 -20.03
CA HIS A 100 13.68 4.27 -18.94
C HIS A 100 14.81 4.63 -17.96
N SER A 101 14.67 4.17 -16.72
CA SER A 101 15.74 4.25 -15.71
C SER A 101 16.73 3.10 -15.90
N GLU A 102 17.87 3.19 -15.23
CA GLU A 102 18.63 1.99 -14.90
C GLU A 102 17.80 1.08 -13.96
N PRO A 103 18.08 -0.24 -13.93
CA PRO A 103 17.47 -1.15 -12.96
C PRO A 103 17.80 -0.74 -11.52
N MET A 104 16.77 -0.64 -10.68
CA MET A 104 16.90 -0.21 -9.28
C MET A 104 16.53 -1.37 -8.34
N PRO A 105 17.50 -1.94 -7.61
CA PRO A 105 17.22 -3.00 -6.64
C PRO A 105 16.55 -2.41 -5.40
N LEU A 106 15.39 -2.97 -5.04
CA LEU A 106 14.67 -2.65 -3.81
C LEU A 106 14.73 -3.87 -2.89
N ALA A 107 15.19 -3.67 -1.65
CA ALA A 107 15.32 -4.73 -0.66
C ALA A 107 13.98 -4.94 0.06
N ARG A 108 13.63 -6.21 0.32
CA ARG A 108 12.45 -6.56 1.12
C ARG A 108 12.62 -6.03 2.54
N GLN A 109 11.64 -5.26 2.97
CA GLN A 109 11.53 -4.71 4.33
C GLN A 109 10.62 -5.57 5.20
N TYR A 110 9.58 -6.13 4.58
CA TYR A 110 8.63 -7.03 5.24
C TYR A 110 8.07 -8.03 4.23
N GLY A 111 7.77 -9.23 4.71
CA GLY A 111 7.09 -10.27 3.93
C GLY A 111 6.28 -11.14 4.87
N ASN A 112 4.98 -11.26 4.59
CA ASN A 112 4.11 -12.21 5.27
C ASN A 112 3.21 -12.89 4.24
N PHE A 113 3.30 -14.22 4.21
CA PHE A 113 2.61 -15.08 3.27
C PHE A 113 1.35 -15.62 3.97
N GLY A 114 0.17 -15.20 3.52
CA GLY A 114 -1.10 -15.79 3.97
C GLY A 114 -2.09 -14.84 4.66
N GLU A 115 -1.73 -13.58 4.88
CA GLU A 115 -2.71 -12.59 5.37
C GLU A 115 -3.58 -12.07 4.22
N VAL A 116 -4.89 -11.98 4.48
CA VAL A 116 -5.86 -11.32 3.61
C VAL A 116 -5.43 -9.85 3.43
N PRO A 117 -5.49 -9.28 2.22
CA PRO A 117 -5.11 -7.88 1.99
C PRO A 117 -6.02 -6.91 2.76
N SER A 118 -5.64 -6.57 3.99
CA SER A 118 -6.21 -5.49 4.81
C SER A 118 -5.26 -4.31 4.97
N THR A 119 -4.16 -4.31 4.22
CA THR A 119 -3.10 -3.31 4.32
C THR A 119 -3.62 -1.89 4.17
N SER A 120 -3.29 -1.09 5.18
CA SER A 120 -3.50 0.35 5.16
C SER A 120 -2.18 1.08 4.99
N VAL A 121 -2.15 2.06 4.09
CA VAL A 121 -0.96 2.88 3.84
C VAL A 121 -1.32 4.34 3.97
N TYR A 122 -0.50 5.08 4.71
CA TYR A 122 -0.67 6.51 4.93
C TYR A 122 0.62 7.22 4.54
N THR A 123 0.49 8.38 3.91
CA THR A 123 1.62 9.18 3.46
C THR A 123 1.50 10.61 3.91
N GLY A 124 2.64 11.27 4.12
CA GLY A 124 2.68 12.68 4.48
C GLY A 124 4.05 13.28 4.34
N LYS A 125 4.33 14.29 5.17
CA LYS A 125 5.58 15.05 5.15
C LYS A 125 6.24 15.10 6.52
N LEU A 126 7.50 14.69 6.57
CA LEU A 126 8.36 14.80 7.74
C LEU A 126 9.16 16.10 7.69
N ASN A 127 9.01 16.89 8.75
CA ASN A 127 9.90 17.98 9.10
C ASN A 127 10.45 17.69 10.50
N TRP A 128 11.74 17.41 10.61
CA TRP A 128 12.42 17.10 11.86
C TRP A 128 13.73 17.86 11.92
N LEU A 129 13.71 18.99 12.62
CA LEU A 129 14.85 19.88 12.80
C LEU A 129 15.53 20.18 11.44
N ASN A 130 16.85 20.09 11.39
CA ASN A 130 17.64 20.16 10.16
C ASN A 130 17.87 18.79 9.48
N TYR A 131 17.50 17.68 10.13
CA TYR A 131 17.79 16.33 9.64
C TYR A 131 16.81 15.87 8.55
N ALA A 132 15.54 16.25 8.66
CA ALA A 132 14.53 16.00 7.63
C ALA A 132 13.76 17.27 7.31
N GLN A 133 13.79 17.70 6.06
CA GLN A 133 13.09 18.89 5.59
C GLN A 133 12.17 18.51 4.44
N ASN A 134 10.86 18.51 4.68
CA ASN A 134 9.84 18.19 3.69
C ASN A 134 10.06 16.81 3.01
N GLU A 135 10.54 15.85 3.80
CA GLU A 135 10.78 14.46 3.37
C GLU A 135 9.46 13.71 3.28
N MET A 136 9.34 12.78 2.32
CA MET A 136 8.18 11.89 2.29
C MET A 136 8.32 10.85 3.40
N ILE A 137 7.21 10.58 4.08
CA ILE A 137 7.10 9.51 5.06
C ILE A 137 5.91 8.63 4.69
N VAL A 138 6.09 7.31 4.81
CA VAL A 138 5.13 6.28 4.45
C VAL A 138 4.95 5.38 5.67
N LEU A 139 3.74 5.37 6.23
CA LEU A 139 3.31 4.44 7.27
C LEU A 139 2.55 3.30 6.61
N VAL A 140 2.96 2.06 6.86
CA VAL A 140 2.31 0.85 6.36
C VAL A 140 1.87 0.00 7.55
N ILE A 141 0.57 -0.31 7.58
CA ILE A 141 -0.05 -1.17 8.57
C ILE A 141 -0.58 -2.40 7.81
N PRO A 142 0.13 -3.55 7.83
CA PRO A 142 -0.25 -4.74 7.07
C PRO A 142 -1.67 -5.25 7.34
N VAL A 143 -2.10 -5.25 8.60
CA VAL A 143 -3.37 -5.84 9.04
C VAL A 143 -4.22 -4.85 9.81
N ASP A 144 -3.87 -4.58 11.06
CA ASP A 144 -4.59 -3.69 11.96
C ASP A 144 -3.63 -3.01 12.95
N VAL A 145 -4.19 -2.11 13.76
CA VAL A 145 -3.48 -1.53 14.90
C VAL A 145 -3.90 -2.30 16.15
N SER A 146 -3.11 -3.31 16.51
CA SER A 146 -3.28 -4.13 17.71
C SER A 146 -1.92 -4.45 18.36
N ASN A 147 -1.91 -4.81 19.64
CA ASN A 147 -0.64 -5.11 20.33
C ASN A 147 0.05 -6.31 19.68
N GLY A 148 1.31 -6.13 19.28
CA GLY A 148 2.08 -7.14 18.57
C GLY A 148 1.86 -7.16 17.05
N ALA A 149 0.89 -6.41 16.50
CA ALA A 149 0.73 -6.29 15.06
C ALA A 149 1.90 -5.53 14.43
N HIS A 150 2.28 -5.94 13.22
CA HIS A 150 3.38 -5.34 12.49
C HIS A 150 3.08 -3.89 12.09
N VAL A 151 4.10 -3.05 12.10
CA VAL A 151 4.08 -1.69 11.57
C VAL A 151 5.38 -1.36 10.87
N GLY A 152 5.25 -0.78 9.67
CA GLY A 152 6.34 -0.25 8.87
C GLY A 152 6.29 1.26 8.80
N LEU A 153 7.39 1.95 9.12
CA LEU A 153 7.53 3.39 8.91
C LEU A 153 8.77 3.66 8.07
N TYR A 154 8.57 4.26 6.89
CA TYR A 154 9.61 4.42 5.89
C TYR A 154 9.76 5.88 5.49
N TYR A 155 10.97 6.41 5.63
CA TYR A 155 11.34 7.73 5.15
C TYR A 155 12.82 7.77 4.79
N GLN A 156 13.31 8.95 4.43
CA GLN A 156 14.74 9.21 4.33
C GLN A 156 15.07 10.50 5.07
N TRP A 157 16.31 10.61 5.52
CA TRP A 157 16.85 11.86 6.03
C TRP A 157 17.20 12.81 4.88
N THR A 158 16.97 14.11 5.04
CA THR A 158 17.65 15.11 4.18
C THR A 158 19.16 15.01 4.42
N VAL A 159 19.56 14.93 5.69
CA VAL A 159 20.91 14.63 6.15
C VAL A 159 20.81 13.94 7.51
N ASP A 160 21.48 12.80 7.69
CA ASP A 160 21.45 12.07 8.97
C ASP A 160 22.42 12.68 9.99
N GLY A 161 22.42 12.15 11.23
CA GLY A 161 23.31 12.60 12.30
C GLY A 161 24.81 12.42 12.02
N ALA A 162 25.18 11.61 11.03
CA ALA A 162 26.55 11.41 10.57
C ALA A 162 26.90 12.29 9.34
N GLY A 163 25.97 13.15 8.88
CA GLY A 163 26.17 14.00 7.71
C GLY A 163 25.87 13.32 6.37
N VAL A 164 25.33 12.10 6.37
CA VAL A 164 24.99 11.37 5.14
C VAL A 164 23.66 11.87 4.58
N LYS A 165 23.70 12.40 3.35
CA LYS A 165 22.52 12.92 2.67
C LYS A 165 21.64 11.80 2.11
N LYS A 166 20.32 12.01 2.15
CA LYS A 166 19.32 11.10 1.55
C LYS A 166 19.49 9.64 2.02
N LYS A 167 19.86 9.40 3.27
CA LYS A 167 19.92 8.04 3.78
C LYS A 167 18.52 7.55 4.11
N ASN A 168 18.13 6.37 3.62
CA ASN A 168 16.86 5.75 3.97
C ASN A 168 16.86 5.38 5.46
N HIS A 169 15.73 5.58 6.11
CA HIS A 169 15.47 5.20 7.49
C HIS A 169 14.18 4.40 7.53
N TYR A 170 14.33 3.09 7.71
CA TYR A 170 13.25 2.12 7.63
C TYR A 170 13.08 1.44 8.97
N ILE A 171 11.87 1.48 9.49
CA ILE A 171 11.50 0.91 10.78
C ILE A 171 10.48 -0.18 10.48
N ASN A 172 10.78 -1.40 10.92
CA ASN A 172 9.91 -2.57 10.79
C ASN A 172 9.82 -3.21 12.18
N THR A 173 8.72 -3.01 12.87
CA THR A 173 8.55 -3.39 14.28
C THR A 173 7.10 -3.76 14.56
N THR A 174 6.70 -3.83 15.82
CA THR A 174 5.33 -4.10 16.25
C THR A 174 4.76 -2.99 17.10
N PHE A 175 3.46 -2.75 16.99
CA PHE A 175 2.74 -1.86 17.90
C PHE A 175 2.73 -2.40 19.34
N ARG A 176 2.74 -1.47 20.30
CA ARG A 176 2.46 -1.68 21.72
C ARG A 176 1.55 -0.59 22.25
N GLU A 177 1.07 -0.76 23.48
CA GLU A 177 0.24 0.23 24.19
C GLU A 177 -0.99 0.66 23.38
N VAL A 178 -1.55 -0.28 22.61
CA VAL A 178 -2.70 0.02 21.76
C VAL A 178 -3.94 0.27 22.60
N THR A 179 -4.61 1.39 22.34
CA THR A 179 -5.83 1.82 23.03
C THR A 179 -6.83 2.41 22.05
N THR A 180 -8.12 2.21 22.32
CA THR A 180 -9.20 2.90 21.62
C THR A 180 -9.63 4.11 22.45
N LEU A 181 -9.60 5.29 21.83
CA LEU A 181 -9.99 6.54 22.45
C LEU A 181 -11.53 6.67 22.49
N PRO A 182 -12.10 7.52 23.37
CA PRO A 182 -13.55 7.67 23.50
C PRO A 182 -14.28 8.11 22.21
N ASN A 183 -13.57 8.75 21.28
CA ASN A 183 -14.09 9.16 19.98
C ASN A 183 -14.02 8.04 18.92
N GLY A 184 -13.54 6.84 19.26
CA GLY A 184 -13.39 5.70 18.36
C GLY A 184 -12.03 5.63 17.65
N ASP A 185 -11.17 6.63 17.80
CA ASP A 185 -9.82 6.60 17.23
C ASP A 185 -8.98 5.51 17.90
N VAL A 186 -8.09 4.89 17.13
CA VAL A 186 -7.16 3.87 17.66
C VAL A 186 -5.78 4.48 17.74
N LYS A 187 -5.18 4.42 18.94
CA LYS A 187 -3.82 4.87 19.21
C LYS A 187 -2.91 3.67 19.45
N GLY A 188 -1.70 3.68 18.90
CA GLY A 188 -0.67 2.69 19.15
C GLY A 188 0.73 3.30 19.14
N THR A 189 1.66 2.69 19.86
CA THR A 189 3.04 3.19 20.01
C THR A 189 4.03 2.19 19.42
N PHE A 190 5.13 2.68 18.84
CA PHE A 190 6.32 1.88 18.54
C PHE A 190 7.58 2.75 18.61
N ASP A 191 8.76 2.14 18.50
CA ASP A 191 10.05 2.85 18.48
C ASP A 191 11.06 2.16 17.56
N ASP A 192 12.16 2.85 17.30
CA ASP A 192 13.32 2.34 16.56
C ASP A 192 14.59 2.24 17.44
N GLY A 193 14.42 2.19 18.76
CA GLY A 193 15.50 2.24 19.75
C GLY A 193 16.04 3.64 20.05
N PHE A 194 15.71 4.67 19.26
CA PHE A 194 16.07 6.06 19.55
C PHE A 194 14.84 6.97 19.62
N TYR A 195 14.00 6.94 18.59
CA TYR A 195 12.77 7.72 18.49
C TYR A 195 11.57 6.90 18.94
N THR A 196 10.65 7.54 19.67
CA THR A 196 9.33 6.98 19.95
C THR A 196 8.30 7.60 19.02
N PHE A 197 7.42 6.77 18.48
CA PHE A 197 6.35 7.14 17.56
C PHE A 197 5.01 6.72 18.17
N GLU A 198 4.15 7.70 18.45
CA GLU A 198 2.76 7.46 18.81
C GLU A 198 1.89 7.75 17.60
N VAL A 199 1.20 6.72 17.09
CA VAL A 199 0.31 6.83 15.95
C VAL A 199 -1.13 6.87 16.44
N THR A 200 -1.91 7.82 15.94
CA THR A 200 -3.36 7.86 16.12
C THR A 200 -4.04 7.76 14.76
N MET A 201 -4.91 6.77 14.61
CA MET A 201 -5.73 6.56 13.42
C MET A 201 -7.04 7.33 13.57
N HIS A 202 -7.36 8.16 12.58
CA HIS A 202 -8.56 8.99 12.56
C HIS A 202 -9.46 8.61 11.39
N ASN A 203 -10.68 8.12 11.69
CA ASN A 203 -11.72 7.82 10.69
C ASN A 203 -11.25 6.99 9.48
N ASN A 204 -10.25 6.11 9.67
CA ASN A 204 -9.57 5.30 8.66
C ASN A 204 -8.91 6.04 7.47
N GLN A 205 -9.16 7.34 7.27
CA GLN A 205 -8.63 8.13 6.15
C GLN A 205 -7.43 8.99 6.52
N GLN A 206 -7.25 9.27 7.81
CA GLN A 206 -6.19 10.12 8.32
C GLN A 206 -5.44 9.40 9.44
N ALA A 207 -4.17 9.77 9.61
CA ALA A 207 -3.39 9.34 10.75
C ALA A 207 -2.47 10.46 11.19
N THR A 208 -2.18 10.52 12.47
CA THR A 208 -1.21 11.46 13.04
C THR A 208 -0.10 10.64 13.69
N ILE A 209 1.15 11.02 13.44
CA ILE A 209 2.30 10.50 14.19
C ILE A 209 2.87 11.61 15.07
N HIS A 210 2.94 11.37 16.37
CA HIS A 210 3.76 12.14 17.29
C HIS A 210 5.12 11.44 17.44
N MET A 211 6.15 12.06 16.88
CA MET A 211 7.53 11.60 16.98
C MET A 211 8.23 12.34 18.12
N SER A 212 9.01 11.62 18.93
CA SER A 212 9.83 12.21 20.00
C SER A 212 11.20 11.56 20.10
N ASP A 213 12.19 12.32 20.58
CA ASP A 213 13.54 11.82 20.88
C ASP A 213 13.81 11.77 22.40
N PRO A 214 14.92 11.16 22.85
CA PRO A 214 15.25 11.08 24.28
C PRO A 214 15.49 12.44 24.94
N LYS A 215 15.72 13.50 24.15
CA LYS A 215 15.89 14.88 24.61
C LYS A 215 14.56 15.64 24.67
N ARG A 216 13.44 14.96 24.44
CA ARG A 216 12.08 15.50 24.43
C ARG A 216 11.82 16.55 23.34
N ASN A 217 12.61 16.54 22.26
CA ASN A 217 12.17 17.20 21.04
C ASN A 217 10.97 16.42 20.49
N THR A 218 10.01 17.12 19.90
CA THR A 218 8.81 16.49 19.34
C THR A 218 8.43 17.08 17.99
N ALA A 219 7.75 16.29 17.18
CA ALA A 219 7.12 16.72 15.94
C ALA A 219 5.81 15.98 15.74
N THR A 220 4.86 16.67 15.11
CA THR A 220 3.58 16.08 14.71
C THR A 220 3.54 15.97 13.20
N ILE A 221 3.22 14.80 12.71
CA ILE A 221 3.21 14.45 11.29
C ILE A 221 1.80 14.04 10.92
N ASN A 222 1.16 14.82 10.06
CA ASN A 222 -0.16 14.49 9.53
C ASN A 222 0.00 13.63 8.28
N LEU A 223 -0.77 12.54 8.24
CA LEU A 223 -0.77 11.58 7.15
C LEU A 223 -2.18 11.42 6.58
N THR A 224 -2.25 11.11 5.29
CA THR A 224 -3.48 10.80 4.58
C THR A 224 -3.36 9.42 3.96
N GLN A 225 -4.48 8.68 3.97
CA GLN A 225 -4.58 7.36 3.37
C GLN A 225 -4.21 7.42 1.88
N ALA A 226 -3.42 6.45 1.44
CA ALA A 226 -2.86 6.36 0.09
C ALA A 226 -2.71 4.91 -0.39
N ASP A 227 -3.47 3.98 0.19
CA ASP A 227 -3.46 2.57 -0.24
C ASP A 227 -4.36 2.31 -1.46
N PHE A 228 -4.31 1.07 -1.95
CA PHE A 228 -4.99 0.59 -3.16
C PHE A 228 -6.52 0.73 -3.11
N ARG A 229 -7.13 0.95 -1.94
CA ARG A 229 -8.58 1.16 -1.84
C ARG A 229 -9.01 2.48 -2.46
N ALA A 230 -8.07 3.41 -2.68
CA ALA A 230 -8.31 4.62 -3.47
C ALA A 230 -8.54 4.35 -4.98
N LEU A 231 -8.32 3.12 -5.46
CA LEU A 231 -8.60 2.77 -6.87
C LEU A 231 -10.09 2.88 -7.22
N GLY A 232 -11.00 2.98 -6.25
CA GLY A 232 -12.43 3.26 -6.48
C GLY A 232 -13.17 2.25 -7.35
N THR A 233 -12.48 1.20 -7.77
CA THR A 233 -12.94 0.14 -8.65
C THR A 233 -12.61 -1.18 -7.99
N ASP A 234 -13.66 -1.91 -7.65
CA ASP A 234 -13.54 -3.27 -7.16
C ASP A 234 -13.13 -4.16 -8.34
N HIS A 235 -11.85 -4.51 -8.40
CA HIS A 235 -11.34 -5.49 -9.37
C HIS A 235 -11.44 -6.92 -8.85
N GLY A 236 -11.53 -7.11 -7.53
CA GLY A 236 -11.57 -8.44 -6.92
C GLY A 236 -12.89 -9.15 -7.16
N THR A 237 -13.98 -8.41 -7.03
CA THR A 237 -15.33 -8.94 -7.16
C THR A 237 -15.66 -9.43 -8.58
N PRO A 238 -15.34 -8.69 -9.67
CA PRO A 238 -15.42 -9.23 -11.03
C PRO A 238 -14.54 -10.46 -11.26
N LEU A 239 -13.34 -10.52 -10.65
CA LEU A 239 -12.46 -11.69 -10.77
C LEU A 239 -13.00 -12.92 -10.05
N VAL A 240 -13.61 -12.75 -8.87
CA VAL A 240 -14.28 -13.82 -8.13
C VAL A 240 -15.50 -14.31 -8.92
N GLN A 241 -16.28 -13.41 -9.51
CA GLN A 241 -17.39 -13.77 -10.38
C GLN A 241 -16.92 -14.58 -11.60
N ASP A 242 -15.85 -14.14 -12.26
CA ASP A 242 -15.26 -14.85 -13.40
C ASP A 242 -14.72 -16.24 -12.98
N MET A 243 -14.06 -16.34 -11.83
CA MET A 243 -13.61 -17.61 -11.27
C MET A 243 -14.77 -18.58 -11.06
N LEU A 244 -15.84 -18.14 -10.38
CA LEU A 244 -17.01 -18.96 -10.10
C LEU A 244 -17.68 -19.43 -11.40
N THR A 245 -17.92 -18.50 -12.33
CA THR A 245 -18.73 -18.77 -13.53
C THR A 245 -17.97 -19.42 -14.68
N LYS A 246 -16.71 -19.03 -14.92
CA LYS A 246 -15.92 -19.51 -16.06
C LYS A 246 -15.06 -20.71 -15.72
N HIS A 247 -14.71 -20.91 -14.45
CA HIS A 247 -13.73 -21.93 -14.04
C HIS A 247 -14.27 -22.97 -13.06
N LEU A 248 -15.22 -22.60 -12.18
CA LEU A 248 -15.79 -23.52 -11.19
C LEU A 248 -17.19 -24.03 -11.54
N GLY A 249 -17.73 -23.61 -12.70
CA GLY A 249 -18.96 -24.16 -13.25
C GLY A 249 -20.25 -23.65 -12.61
N PHE A 250 -20.19 -22.57 -11.82
CA PHE A 250 -21.41 -21.92 -11.33
C PHE A 250 -22.14 -21.26 -12.50
N ALA A 251 -23.47 -21.39 -12.55
CA ALA A 251 -24.23 -20.62 -13.53
C ALA A 251 -24.20 -19.13 -13.14
N GLN A 252 -24.24 -18.25 -14.14
CA GLN A 252 -24.27 -16.81 -13.89
C GLN A 252 -25.50 -16.37 -13.08
N SER A 253 -26.59 -17.13 -13.11
CA SER A 253 -27.78 -16.93 -12.28
C SER A 253 -27.56 -17.23 -10.79
N ASP A 254 -26.54 -18.03 -10.48
CA ASP A 254 -26.30 -18.58 -9.15
C ASP A 254 -25.23 -17.78 -8.39
N VAL A 255 -24.65 -16.78 -9.04
CA VAL A 255 -23.63 -15.90 -8.49
C VAL A 255 -24.20 -14.49 -8.39
N GLU A 256 -24.53 -14.08 -7.17
CA GLU A 256 -24.91 -12.70 -6.88
C GLU A 256 -23.72 -11.93 -6.30
N VAL A 257 -23.50 -10.75 -6.85
CA VAL A 257 -22.30 -9.97 -6.62
C VAL A 257 -22.67 -8.62 -6.01
N TYR A 258 -22.31 -8.40 -4.75
CA TYR A 258 -22.75 -7.26 -3.97
C TYR A 258 -21.56 -6.38 -3.57
N PHE A 259 -21.31 -5.32 -4.33
CA PHE A 259 -20.20 -4.38 -4.11
C PHE A 259 -20.60 -2.94 -4.40
N LEU A 260 -19.84 -1.99 -3.86
CA LEU A 260 -19.98 -0.57 -4.16
C LEU A 260 -18.92 -0.16 -5.19
N ASP A 261 -19.36 0.11 -6.42
CA ASP A 261 -18.53 0.77 -7.42
C ASP A 261 -18.60 2.29 -7.21
N LEU A 262 -17.59 2.85 -6.54
CA LEU A 262 -17.52 4.29 -6.28
C LEU A 262 -17.41 5.11 -7.58
N SER A 263 -16.98 4.52 -8.70
CA SER A 263 -16.96 5.17 -10.01
C SER A 263 -18.36 5.31 -10.64
N LYS A 264 -19.36 4.58 -10.13
CA LYS A 264 -20.75 4.60 -10.61
C LYS A 264 -21.75 5.15 -9.59
N GLN A 265 -21.26 5.80 -8.54
CA GLN A 265 -22.08 6.37 -7.49
C GLN A 265 -23.08 7.39 -8.09
N GLY A 266 -24.38 7.06 -8.07
CA GLY A 266 -25.46 7.88 -8.64
C GLY A 266 -26.08 7.34 -9.94
N ALA A 267 -25.56 6.27 -10.54
CA ALA A 267 -26.26 5.53 -11.59
C ALA A 267 -27.37 4.66 -10.96
N SER A 268 -28.61 4.75 -11.48
CA SER A 268 -29.74 4.01 -10.94
C SER A 268 -29.47 2.49 -10.98
N GLY A 269 -29.44 1.83 -9.82
CA GLY A 269 -29.39 0.37 -9.75
C GLY A 269 -28.30 -0.23 -8.84
N GLN A 270 -27.40 0.58 -8.27
CA GLN A 270 -26.49 0.12 -7.22
C GLN A 270 -26.66 0.98 -5.96
N ASP A 271 -27.61 0.62 -5.11
CA ASP A 271 -27.60 1.09 -3.74
C ASP A 271 -26.34 0.56 -3.04
N PRO A 272 -25.68 1.34 -2.16
CA PRO A 272 -24.54 0.87 -1.41
C PRO A 272 -24.90 -0.42 -0.66
N PRO A 273 -23.94 -1.35 -0.50
CA PRO A 273 -24.18 -2.58 0.23
C PRO A 273 -24.45 -2.27 1.71
N ALA A 274 -25.73 -2.02 2.03
CA ALA A 274 -26.18 -1.76 3.38
C ALA A 274 -26.18 -3.07 4.17
N VAL A 275 -25.77 -3.00 5.44
CA VAL A 275 -25.68 -4.15 6.35
C VAL A 275 -26.99 -4.94 6.40
N ALA A 276 -28.14 -4.26 6.38
CA ALA A 276 -29.45 -4.91 6.38
C ALA A 276 -29.71 -5.73 5.11
N ALA A 277 -29.42 -5.16 3.93
CA ALA A 277 -29.61 -5.84 2.65
C ALA A 277 -28.65 -7.03 2.49
N PHE A 278 -27.38 -6.85 2.89
CA PHE A 278 -26.41 -7.95 2.93
C PHE A 278 -26.89 -9.09 3.83
N LYS A 279 -27.32 -8.78 5.07
CA LYS A 279 -27.85 -9.78 6.01
C LYS A 279 -29.02 -10.57 5.42
N THR A 280 -29.97 -9.89 4.78
CA THR A 280 -31.13 -10.54 4.14
C THR A 280 -30.68 -11.50 3.04
N LYS A 281 -29.81 -11.05 2.13
CA LYS A 281 -29.31 -11.86 1.01
C LYS A 281 -28.47 -13.06 1.48
N PHE A 282 -27.55 -12.83 2.41
CA PHE A 282 -26.73 -13.90 2.97
C PHE A 282 -27.58 -14.93 3.74
N THR A 283 -28.62 -14.48 4.45
CA THR A 283 -29.55 -15.39 5.13
C THR A 283 -30.36 -16.21 4.11
N ALA A 284 -30.80 -15.61 3.00
CA ALA A 284 -31.47 -16.33 1.92
C ALA A 284 -30.54 -17.37 1.27
N LEU A 285 -29.27 -17.02 1.07
CA LEU A 285 -28.24 -17.94 0.59
C LEU A 285 -28.04 -19.11 1.57
N LEU A 286 -28.12 -18.91 2.87
CA LEU A 286 -27.94 -20.03 3.80
C LEU A 286 -29.21 -20.90 3.94
N THR A 287 -30.38 -20.28 3.92
CA THR A 287 -31.66 -20.98 4.17
C THR A 287 -32.15 -21.82 2.98
N GLY A 288 -31.72 -21.50 1.75
CA GLY A 288 -32.02 -22.31 0.57
C GLY A 288 -31.10 -23.53 0.37
N ALA A 289 -30.25 -23.87 1.34
CA ALA A 289 -29.21 -24.90 1.20
C ALA A 289 -29.73 -26.33 1.34
N SER A 290 -29.34 -27.18 0.39
CA SER A 290 -29.52 -28.63 0.42
C SER A 290 -28.19 -29.34 0.66
N ALA A 291 -28.24 -30.58 1.14
CA ALA A 291 -27.05 -31.40 1.35
C ALA A 291 -26.33 -31.65 0.01
N GLY A 292 -25.04 -31.31 -0.04
CA GLY A 292 -24.22 -31.42 -1.25
C GLY A 292 -24.02 -30.10 -2.02
N ASP A 293 -24.71 -29.03 -1.64
CA ASP A 293 -24.50 -27.71 -2.23
C ASP A 293 -23.12 -27.14 -1.84
N ALA A 294 -22.43 -26.56 -2.81
CA ALA A 294 -21.27 -25.70 -2.59
C ALA A 294 -21.71 -24.23 -2.62
N ARG A 295 -21.43 -23.48 -1.55
CA ARG A 295 -21.77 -22.04 -1.43
C ARG A 295 -20.51 -21.26 -1.07
N LEU A 296 -20.34 -20.11 -1.70
CA LEU A 296 -19.22 -19.17 -1.54
C LEU A 296 -19.77 -17.76 -1.33
#